data_AF-A0A437H1X6-F1
#
_entry.id   AF-A0A437H1X6-F1
#
_cell.length_a   1.000
_cell.length_b   1.000
_cell.length_c   1.000
_cell.angle_alpha   90.00
_cell.angle_beta   90.00
_cell.angle_gamma   90.00
#
_symmetry.space_group_name_H-M   'P 1'
#
loop_
_entity.id
_entity.type
_entity.pdbx_description
1 polymer ?
#
loop_
_entity_poly.entity_id
_entity_poly.type
_entity_poly.pdbx_seq_one_letter_code
_entity_poly.pdbx_strand_id
1 'polypeptide(L)'
;MFIRSENLFIRPAWPEDRAALSRIAVPTRHDPLRVGAIGYGLVITLPAVTGPAVSGPAVTGPFAYGAKLIGTALLHPLRRVWEAQVWLAPPWRHLGLFAESEDALAQLTTSLPSLSDRGAMPEMRPLIAA
;
A
#
# COMPACT_ATOMS: atom_id res chain seq x y z
N MET A 1 5.45 -6.25 8.49
CA MET A 1 6.45 -5.36 7.87
C MET A 1 5.78 -4.03 7.57
N PHE A 2 6.39 -2.91 7.92
CA PHE A 2 5.86 -1.57 7.67
C PHE A 2 6.99 -0.72 7.10
N ILE A 3 6.71 0.04 6.04
CA ILE A 3 7.65 1.04 5.51
C ILE A 3 7.08 2.39 5.84
N ARG A 4 7.91 3.22 6.43
CA ARG A 4 7.62 4.62 6.68
C ARG A 4 8.46 5.44 5.72
N SER A 5 7.80 6.21 4.89
CA SER A 5 8.41 7.32 4.17
C SER A 5 8.15 8.62 4.94
N GLU A 6 8.58 9.75 4.38
CA GLU A 6 8.39 11.07 4.97
C GLU A 6 6.90 11.40 5.17
N ASN A 7 6.09 11.21 4.14
CA ASN A 7 4.68 11.60 4.12
C ASN A 7 3.71 10.43 4.07
N LEU A 8 4.18 9.20 3.82
CA LEU A 8 3.31 8.03 3.68
C LEU A 8 3.81 6.81 4.45
N PHE A 9 2.89 5.88 4.68
CA PHE A 9 3.17 4.55 5.19
C PHE A 9 2.72 3.51 4.18
N ILE A 10 3.53 2.47 4.02
CA ILE A 10 3.20 1.28 3.23
C ILE A 10 3.17 0.08 4.17
N ARG A 11 2.09 -0.71 4.10
CA ARG A 11 1.92 -1.91 4.92
C ARG A 11 1.20 -3.01 4.14
N PRO A 12 1.28 -4.28 4.58
CA PRO A 12 0.43 -5.34 4.08
C PRO A 12 -1.05 -4.95 4.11
N ALA A 13 -1.74 -5.30 3.03
CA ALA A 13 -3.18 -5.20 2.96
C ALA A 13 -3.81 -6.33 3.78
N TRP A 14 -4.83 -6.00 4.58
CA TRP A 14 -5.59 -6.97 5.35
C TRP A 14 -7.06 -6.98 4.94
N PRO A 15 -7.83 -8.06 5.22
CA PRO A 15 -9.24 -8.13 4.85
C PRO A 15 -10.09 -6.95 5.34
N GLU A 16 -9.73 -6.35 6.48
CA GLU A 16 -10.39 -5.19 7.09
C GLU A 16 -10.28 -3.93 6.21
N ASP A 17 -9.26 -3.86 5.36
CA ASP A 17 -9.07 -2.74 4.42
C ASP A 17 -10.13 -2.72 3.32
N ARG A 18 -10.91 -3.79 3.14
CA ARG A 18 -11.89 -3.95 2.05
C ARG A 18 -12.84 -2.75 1.95
N ALA A 19 -13.34 -2.26 3.07
CA ALA A 19 -14.24 -1.11 3.08
C ALA A 19 -13.53 0.17 2.60
N ALA A 20 -12.29 0.40 3.04
CA ALA A 20 -11.50 1.56 2.63
C ALA A 20 -11.09 1.49 1.16
N LEU A 21 -10.65 0.34 0.68
CA LEU A 21 -10.32 0.07 -0.73
C LEU A 21 -11.54 0.31 -1.64
N SER A 22 -12.72 -0.12 -1.20
CA SER A 22 -13.97 0.10 -1.94
C SER A 22 -14.32 1.59 -2.03
N ARG A 23 -14.12 2.35 -0.94
CA ARG A 23 -14.40 3.80 -0.91
C ARG A 23 -13.55 4.61 -1.88
N ILE A 24 -12.29 4.19 -2.10
CA ILE A 24 -11.41 4.88 -3.03
C ILE A 24 -11.49 4.30 -4.46
N ALA A 25 -12.37 3.32 -4.69
CA ALA A 25 -12.61 2.70 -5.99
C ALA A 25 -11.34 2.11 -6.63
N VAL A 26 -10.58 1.31 -5.87
CA VAL A 26 -9.41 0.59 -6.39
C VAL A 26 -9.84 -0.31 -7.57
N PRO A 27 -9.24 -0.16 -8.77
CA PRO A 27 -9.50 -1.05 -9.89
C PRO A 27 -9.09 -2.49 -9.54
N THR A 28 -9.82 -3.48 -10.05
CA THR A 28 -9.58 -4.90 -9.73
C THR A 28 -8.14 -5.35 -9.98
N ARG A 29 -7.49 -4.83 -11.04
CA ARG A 29 -6.08 -5.14 -11.36
C ARG A 29 -5.06 -4.62 -10.34
N HIS A 30 -5.48 -3.69 -9.47
CA HIS A 30 -4.68 -3.10 -8.40
C HIS A 30 -5.20 -3.49 -7.01
N ASP A 31 -6.13 -4.45 -6.91
CA ASP A 31 -6.68 -4.93 -5.65
C ASP A 31 -5.62 -5.74 -4.87
N PRO A 32 -5.09 -5.22 -3.75
CA PRO A 32 -4.02 -5.89 -3.02
C PRO A 32 -4.52 -7.13 -2.28
N LEU A 33 -5.83 -7.29 -2.11
CA LEU A 33 -6.42 -8.47 -1.48
C LEU A 33 -6.63 -9.63 -2.46
N ARG A 34 -6.24 -9.47 -3.73
CA ARG A 34 -6.34 -10.49 -4.78
C ARG A 34 -4.98 -10.96 -5.30
N VAL A 35 -3.90 -10.62 -4.62
CA VAL A 35 -2.55 -11.02 -5.04
C VAL A 35 -2.40 -12.54 -4.89
N GLY A 36 -1.81 -13.17 -5.92
CA GLY A 36 -1.54 -14.61 -5.91
C GLY A 36 -0.45 -15.01 -4.91
N ALA A 37 -0.22 -16.31 -4.76
CA ALA A 37 0.61 -16.90 -3.69
C ALA A 37 2.06 -16.39 -3.57
N ILE A 38 2.61 -15.75 -4.60
CA ILE A 38 4.03 -15.33 -4.66
C ILE A 38 4.19 -13.80 -4.63
N GLY A 39 3.09 -13.05 -4.57
CA GLY A 39 3.13 -11.59 -4.51
C GLY A 39 2.73 -11.03 -3.15
N TYR A 40 3.04 -9.76 -2.92
CA TYR A 40 2.60 -9.02 -1.76
C TYR A 40 1.59 -7.94 -2.15
N GLY A 41 0.42 -7.98 -1.51
CA GLY A 41 -0.56 -6.91 -1.57
C GLY A 41 -0.31 -5.89 -0.47
N LEU A 42 -0.11 -4.64 -0.87
CA LEU A 42 0.20 -3.54 0.04
C LEU A 42 -0.83 -2.41 -0.08
N VAL A 43 -1.04 -1.71 1.01
CA VAL A 43 -1.82 -0.46 1.05
C VAL A 43 -0.91 0.72 1.38
N ILE A 44 -1.24 1.86 0.80
CA ILE A 44 -0.54 3.13 1.00
C ILE A 44 -1.47 4.04 1.79
N THR A 45 -1.00 4.51 2.94
CA THR A 45 -1.76 5.38 3.84
C THR A 45 -1.01 6.65 4.14
N LEU A 46 -1.72 7.79 4.15
CA LEU A 46 -1.20 9.02 4.72
C LEU A 46 -1.38 9.01 6.24
N PRO A 47 -0.39 9.48 7.02
CA PRO A 47 -0.58 9.80 8.43
C PRO A 47 -1.76 10.76 8.60
N ALA A 48 -2.46 10.65 9.73
CA ALA A 48 -3.42 11.68 10.11
C ALA A 48 -2.66 13.01 10.29
N VAL A 49 -3.01 14.03 9.51
CA VAL A 49 -2.59 15.41 9.80
C VAL A 49 -3.62 15.97 10.77
N THR A 50 -3.25 16.10 12.05
CA THR A 50 -4.03 16.91 13.00
C THR A 50 -3.82 18.38 12.66
N GLY A 51 -4.69 18.94 11.83
CA GLY A 51 -4.76 20.37 11.54
C GLY A 51 -6.01 21.01 12.15
N PRO A 52 -5.99 22.32 12.47
CA PRO A 52 -7.19 23.03 12.89
C PRO A 52 -8.26 22.97 11.80
N ALA A 53 -9.51 22.73 12.18
CA ALA A 53 -10.64 22.69 11.25
C ALA A 53 -10.81 24.05 10.56
N VAL A 54 -10.59 24.11 9.25
CA VAL A 54 -10.91 25.30 8.45
C VAL A 54 -12.39 25.21 8.05
N SER A 55 -13.23 25.94 8.77
CA SER A 55 -14.64 26.13 8.40
C SER A 55 -14.74 27.11 7.23
N GLY A 56 -14.76 26.58 6.01
CA GLY A 56 -15.14 27.30 4.79
C GLY A 56 -16.43 26.71 4.18
N PRO A 57 -17.10 27.40 3.24
CA PRO A 57 -18.47 27.07 2.81
C PRO A 57 -18.68 25.71 2.10
N ALA A 58 -17.65 24.87 1.94
CA ALA A 58 -17.74 23.67 1.10
C ALA A 58 -17.02 22.40 1.61
N VAL A 59 -16.65 22.30 2.89
CA VAL A 59 -16.24 21.00 3.49
C VAL A 59 -16.67 20.91 4.95
N THR A 60 -17.89 20.42 5.21
CA THR A 60 -18.34 20.00 6.53
C THR A 60 -18.18 18.49 6.66
N GLY A 61 -17.06 18.06 7.23
CA GLY A 61 -16.88 16.70 7.71
C GLY A 61 -15.67 16.66 8.65
N PRO A 62 -15.71 15.89 9.76
CA PRO A 62 -14.55 15.73 10.62
C PRO A 62 -13.36 15.22 9.78
N PHE A 63 -12.18 15.84 9.94
CA PHE A 63 -10.93 15.19 9.54
C PHE A 63 -10.83 13.90 10.35
N ALA A 64 -11.01 12.75 9.69
CA ALA A 64 -11.04 11.47 10.38
C ALA A 64 -9.74 11.26 11.16
N TYR A 65 -9.86 11.07 12.47
CA TYR A 65 -8.78 10.63 13.34
C TYR A 65 -8.32 9.25 12.87
N GLY A 66 -7.20 9.17 12.15
CA GLY A 66 -6.60 7.92 11.69
C GLY A 66 -5.89 8.03 10.34
N ALA A 67 -4.93 7.14 10.10
CA ALA A 67 -4.23 7.07 8.81
C ALA A 67 -5.23 6.86 7.66
N LYS A 68 -5.13 7.66 6.60
CA LYS A 68 -6.07 7.62 5.46
C LYS A 68 -5.50 6.76 4.34
N LEU A 69 -6.24 5.73 3.93
CA LEU A 69 -5.88 4.93 2.76
C LEU A 69 -6.04 5.76 1.48
N ILE A 70 -4.94 5.91 0.74
CA ILE A 70 -4.88 6.75 -0.47
C ILE A 70 -4.55 5.97 -1.74
N GLY A 71 -4.09 4.72 -1.60
CA GLY A 71 -3.71 3.88 -2.71
C GLY A 71 -3.28 2.49 -2.31
N THR A 72 -2.77 1.76 -3.29
CA THR A 72 -2.34 0.37 -3.17
C THR A 72 -1.03 0.18 -3.93
N ALA A 73 -0.28 -0.85 -3.53
CA ALA A 73 0.88 -1.31 -4.27
C ALA A 73 0.86 -2.83 -4.34
N LEU A 74 1.23 -3.38 -5.49
CA LEU A 74 1.40 -4.81 -5.69
C LEU A 74 2.87 -5.08 -5.95
N LEU A 75 3.46 -5.99 -5.18
CA LEU A 75 4.79 -6.53 -5.48
C LEU A 75 4.64 -7.93 -6.02
N HIS A 76 5.16 -8.16 -7.22
CA HIS A 76 5.10 -9.48 -7.83
C HIS A 76 6.43 -9.81 -8.51
N PRO A 77 6.80 -11.09 -8.56
CA PRO A 77 8.01 -11.50 -9.26
C PRO A 77 7.77 -11.47 -10.78
N LEU A 78 8.52 -10.63 -11.49
CA LEU A 78 8.60 -10.65 -12.95
C LEU A 78 10.05 -10.90 -13.40
N ARG A 79 10.28 -11.94 -14.20
CA ARG A 79 11.59 -12.25 -14.80
C ARG A 79 12.77 -12.27 -13.78
N ARG A 80 12.54 -12.83 -12.59
CA ARG A 80 13.50 -12.92 -11.46
C ARG A 80 13.82 -11.58 -10.76
N VAL A 81 13.03 -10.55 -11.02
CA VAL A 81 13.10 -9.26 -10.31
C VAL A 81 11.76 -9.01 -9.64
N TRP A 82 11.79 -8.33 -8.49
CA TRP A 82 10.57 -7.84 -7.86
C TRP A 82 10.10 -6.59 -8.59
N GLU A 83 8.88 -6.63 -9.14
CA GLU A 83 8.26 -5.47 -9.78
C GLU A 83 7.15 -4.91 -8.88
N ALA A 84 7.20 -3.59 -8.71
CA ALA A 84 6.22 -2.84 -7.95
C ALA A 84 5.22 -2.17 -8.90
N GLN A 85 3.94 -2.42 -8.69
CA GLN A 85 2.87 -1.73 -9.39
C GLN A 85 2.11 -0.85 -8.40
N VAL A 86 2.23 0.47 -8.55
CA VAL A 86 1.57 1.45 -7.69
C VAL A 86 0.27 1.93 -8.32
N TRP A 87 -0.75 2.10 -7.48
CA TRP A 87 -1.95 2.82 -7.83
C TRP A 87 -2.34 3.77 -6.71
N LEU A 88 -2.52 5.05 -7.05
CA LEU A 88 -3.07 6.05 -6.15
C LEU A 88 -4.46 6.47 -6.62
N ALA A 89 -5.37 6.69 -5.68
CA ALA A 89 -6.68 7.21 -6.00
C ALA A 89 -6.56 8.61 -6.64
N PRO A 90 -7.42 8.94 -7.61
CA PRO A 90 -7.28 10.16 -8.41
C PRO A 90 -7.05 11.46 -7.61
N PRO A 91 -7.71 11.67 -6.45
CA PRO A 91 -7.50 12.88 -5.65
C PRO A 91 -6.08 13.07 -5.10
N TRP A 92 -5.22 12.04 -5.08
CA TRP A 92 -3.90 12.11 -4.45
C TRP A 92 -2.74 12.16 -5.46
N ARG A 93 -3.03 12.05 -6.76
CA ARG A 93 -1.99 11.91 -7.80
C ARG A 93 -1.17 13.17 -8.04
N HIS A 94 -1.70 14.34 -7.70
CA HIS A 94 -1.06 15.63 -7.95
C HIS A 94 -0.13 16.09 -6.80
N LEU A 95 -0.01 15.30 -5.73
CA LEU A 95 0.70 15.68 -4.50
C LEU A 95 2.14 15.16 -4.45
N GLY A 96 2.70 14.66 -5.55
CA GLY A 96 4.05 14.07 -5.58
C GLY A 96 4.18 12.70 -4.87
N LEU A 97 3.11 12.22 -4.24
CA LEU A 97 3.09 10.96 -3.47
C LEU A 97 3.36 9.72 -4.31
N PHE A 98 3.25 9.80 -5.64
CA PHE A 98 3.56 8.67 -6.53
C PHE A 98 5.05 8.37 -6.53
N ALA A 99 5.90 9.37 -6.75
CA ALA A 99 7.35 9.23 -6.73
C ALA A 99 7.84 8.74 -5.35
N GLU A 100 7.29 9.32 -4.28
CA GLU A 100 7.62 8.89 -2.91
C GLU A 100 7.22 7.42 -2.65
N SER A 101 6.07 6.98 -3.18
CA SER A 101 5.64 5.59 -3.08
C SER A 101 6.57 4.65 -3.86
N GLU A 102 6.97 5.04 -5.07
CA GLU A 102 7.89 4.27 -5.91
C GLU A 102 9.27 4.14 -5.26
N ASP A 103 9.82 5.22 -4.72
CA ASP A 103 11.11 5.22 -4.02
C ASP A 103 11.07 4.32 -2.77
N ALA A 104 10.01 4.43 -1.98
CA ALA A 104 9.81 3.58 -0.81
C ALA A 104 9.69 2.08 -1.19
N LEU A 105 9.03 1.78 -2.31
CA LEU A 105 8.93 0.40 -2.81
C LEU A 105 10.24 -0.09 -3.43
N ALA A 106 10.98 0.77 -4.12
CA ALA A 106 12.30 0.43 -4.64
C ALA A 106 13.23 0.05 -3.47
N GLN A 107 13.25 0.84 -2.40
CA GLN A 107 13.98 0.49 -1.17
C GLN A 107 13.49 -0.85 -0.61
N LEU A 108 12.19 -1.10 -0.57
CA LEU A 108 11.67 -2.38 -0.11
C LEU A 108 12.19 -3.56 -0.95
N THR A 109 12.17 -3.43 -2.28
CA THR A 109 12.62 -4.53 -3.15
C THR A 109 14.07 -4.92 -2.93
N THR A 110 14.93 -4.00 -2.48
CA THR A 110 16.32 -4.32 -2.11
C THR A 110 16.44 -5.20 -0.86
N SER A 111 15.43 -5.16 0.01
CA SER A 111 15.38 -5.99 1.23
C SER A 111 14.71 -7.35 1.02
N LEU A 112 14.06 -7.55 -0.13
CA LEU A 112 13.40 -8.81 -0.44
C LEU A 112 14.41 -9.87 -0.89
N PRO A 113 14.16 -11.16 -0.60
CA PRO A 113 15.05 -12.23 -1.03
C PRO A 113 15.13 -12.27 -2.55
N SER A 114 16.32 -12.61 -3.06
CA SER A 114 16.52 -12.74 -4.50
C SER A 114 15.68 -13.91 -5.05
N LEU A 115 14.97 -13.67 -6.14
CA LEU A 115 14.11 -14.68 -6.79
C LEU A 115 14.91 -15.75 -7.54
N SER A 116 16.24 -15.63 -7.58
CA SER A 116 17.16 -16.61 -8.17
C SER A 116 17.43 -17.79 -7.24
N ASP A 117 17.14 -17.66 -5.94
CA ASP A 117 17.46 -18.67 -4.92
C ASP A 117 16.33 -19.71 -4.78
N ARG A 118 16.05 -20.42 -5.88
CA ARG A 118 14.98 -21.43 -5.99
C ARG A 118 15.27 -22.76 -5.25
N GLY A 119 16.19 -22.74 -4.28
CA GLY A 119 16.35 -23.79 -3.28
C GLY A 119 15.72 -23.45 -1.92
N ALA A 120 15.41 -22.16 -1.69
CA ALA A 120 14.78 -21.67 -0.47
C ALA A 120 13.49 -20.93 -0.84
N MET A 121 12.47 -21.66 -1.28
CA MET A 121 11.10 -21.15 -1.14
C MET A 121 10.80 -21.21 0.36
N PRO A 122 10.66 -20.09 1.09
CA PRO A 122 10.06 -20.18 2.40
C PRO A 122 8.60 -20.63 2.16
N GLU A 123 8.28 -21.88 2.50
CA GLU A 123 6.93 -22.23 2.87
C GLU A 123 6.57 -21.32 4.06
N MET A 124 5.99 -20.16 3.78
CA MET A 124 5.32 -19.39 4.81
C MET A 124 4.03 -20.14 5.12
N ARG A 125 4.14 -21.02 6.12
CA ARG A 125 2.98 -21.63 6.80
C ARG A 125 1.98 -20.51 7.12
N PRO A 126 0.67 -20.70 6.85
CA PRO A 126 -0.33 -19.79 7.36
C PRO A 126 -0.19 -19.78 8.89
N LEU A 127 0.07 -18.60 9.45
CA LEU A 127 0.03 -18.40 10.89
C LEU A 127 -1.44 -18.48 11.30
N ILE A 128 -1.96 -19.71 11.43
CA ILE A 128 -3.24 -19.98 12.08
C ILE A 128 -3.01 -19.64 13.55
N ALA A 129 -3.58 -18.53 13.99
CA ALA A 129 -3.68 -18.20 15.41
C ALA A 129 -4.51 -19.30 16.10
N ALA A 130 -3.90 -19.96 17.07
CA ALA A 130 -4.57 -20.80 18.06
C ALA A 130 -4.90 -19.94 19.29
#